data_AF-A0A3D5R7A5-F1
#
_entry.id   AF-A0A3D5R7A5-F1
#
_cell.length_a   1.000
_cell.length_b   1.000
_cell.length_c   1.000
_cell.angle_alpha   90.00
_cell.angle_beta   90.00
_cell.angle_gamma   90.00
#
_symmetry.space_group_name_H-M   'P 1'
#
loop_
_entity.id
_entity.type
_entity.pdbx_description
1 polymer ?
#
loop_
_entity_poly.entity_id
_entity_poly.type
_entity_poly.pdbx_seq_one_letter_code
_entity_poly.pdbx_strand_id
1 'polypeptide(L)'
;MNSIFNAILTLGGLGLAFGILLAVASKVFHVEVDPKITQIKDALPGANCGACGYPGCDALAKAIAEGKVPANSCPVGGAETTAKVSEILGVEAGDDSGGKKVARVLCAGCDSISKKKFEYKGIKDCKAASMVQGGDKACDKGCLGYGTCLEVCNFDAIKIENGIAVIDPEKCTACGLCLEACPKDVIEWVPYKQEVVVDCKNQDFGKTVKDICDVGCIA
;
A
#
# COMPACT_ATOMS: atom_id res chain seq x y z
N MET A 1 -54.61 0.94 -45.63
CA MET A 1 -54.54 2.02 -44.62
C MET A 1 -54.60 1.51 -43.18
N ASN A 2 -55.44 0.54 -42.82
CA ASN A 2 -55.54 0.04 -41.43
C ASN A 2 -54.25 -0.61 -40.89
N SER A 3 -53.48 -1.36 -41.69
CA SER A 3 -52.29 -2.07 -41.20
C SER A 3 -51.14 -1.14 -40.80
N ILE A 4 -50.95 -0.04 -41.54
CA ILE A 4 -49.94 0.98 -41.24
C ILE A 4 -50.33 1.74 -39.96
N PHE A 5 -51.61 2.07 -39.84
CA PHE A 5 -52.13 2.76 -38.66
C PHE A 5 -51.98 1.89 -37.40
N ASN A 6 -52.31 0.60 -37.49
CA ASN A 6 -52.14 -0.35 -36.39
C ASN A 6 -50.66 -0.52 -36.00
N ALA A 7 -49.75 -0.56 -36.96
CA ALA A 7 -48.31 -0.64 -36.69
C ALA A 7 -47.80 0.62 -35.94
N ILE A 8 -48.25 1.81 -36.34
CA ILE A 8 -47.91 3.05 -35.64
C ILE A 8 -48.45 3.04 -34.21
N LEU A 9 -49.68 2.57 -34.02
CA LEU A 9 -50.36 2.55 -32.72
C LEU A 9 -49.71 1.55 -31.75
N THR A 10 -49.32 0.36 -32.25
CA THR A 10 -48.66 -0.66 -31.41
C THR A 10 -47.23 -0.25 -31.05
N LEU A 11 -46.43 0.24 -32.00
CA LEU A 11 -45.06 0.67 -31.72
C LEU A 11 -45.03 1.90 -30.82
N GLY A 12 -45.91 2.87 -31.07
CA GLY A 12 -46.05 4.06 -30.23
C GLY A 12 -46.54 3.73 -28.82
N GLY A 13 -47.53 2.83 -28.70
CA GLY A 13 -48.05 2.39 -27.41
C GLY A 13 -47.01 1.65 -26.57
N LEU A 14 -46.26 0.72 -27.16
CA LEU A 14 -45.16 0.02 -26.50
C LEU A 14 -44.03 0.98 -26.09
N GLY A 15 -43.64 1.91 -26.97
CA GLY A 15 -42.62 2.91 -26.66
C GLY A 15 -43.02 3.80 -25.48
N LEU A 16 -44.27 4.26 -25.46
CA LEU A 16 -44.79 5.09 -24.37
C LEU A 16 -44.91 4.31 -23.06
N ALA A 17 -45.35 3.05 -23.12
CA ALA A 17 -45.41 2.17 -21.95
C ALA A 17 -44.03 1.91 -21.34
N PHE A 18 -43.03 1.56 -22.15
CA PHE A 18 -41.67 1.35 -21.67
C PHE A 18 -41.01 2.64 -21.19
N GLY A 19 -41.27 3.78 -21.85
CA GLY A 19 -40.77 5.08 -21.43
C GLY A 19 -41.31 5.48 -20.05
N ILE A 20 -42.61 5.31 -19.80
CA ILE A 20 -43.21 5.55 -18.48
C ILE A 20 -42.63 4.60 -17.45
N LEU A 21 -42.50 3.31 -17.77
CA LEU A 21 -41.96 2.32 -16.86
C LEU A 21 -40.52 2.65 -16.44
N LEU A 22 -39.66 3.03 -17.39
CA LEU A 22 -38.28 3.46 -17.11
C LEU A 22 -38.23 4.77 -16.31
N ALA A 23 -39.10 5.73 -16.61
CA ALA A 23 -39.16 6.99 -15.86
C ALA A 23 -39.59 6.77 -14.40
N VAL A 24 -40.56 5.88 -14.17
CA VAL A 24 -40.98 5.49 -12.81
C VAL A 24 -39.85 4.75 -12.10
N ALA A 25 -39.23 3.75 -12.75
CA ALA A 25 -38.12 3.02 -12.18
C ALA A 25 -36.96 3.96 -11.81
N SER A 26 -36.60 4.90 -12.69
CA SER A 26 -35.53 5.87 -12.44
C SER A 26 -35.80 6.77 -11.24
N LYS A 27 -37.07 7.13 -10.96
CA LYS A 27 -37.43 7.93 -9.79
C LYS A 27 -37.51 7.11 -8.51
N VAL A 28 -38.08 5.91 -8.59
CA VAL A 28 -38.24 5.02 -7.43
C VAL A 28 -36.88 4.53 -6.91
N PHE A 29 -35.94 4.27 -7.80
CA PHE A 29 -34.59 3.81 -7.45
C PHE A 29 -33.54 4.93 -7.44
N HIS A 30 -33.96 6.20 -7.45
CA HIS A 30 -33.02 7.30 -7.30
C HIS A 30 -32.44 7.27 -5.89
N VAL A 31 -31.14 6.97 -5.79
CA VAL A 31 -30.39 7.07 -4.54
C VAL A 31 -29.79 8.46 -4.50
N GLU A 32 -30.17 9.27 -3.51
CA GLU A 32 -29.52 10.54 -3.27
C GLU A 32 -28.07 10.30 -2.88
N VAL A 33 -27.16 10.72 -3.75
CA VAL A 33 -25.72 10.68 -3.48
C VAL A 33 -25.38 11.97 -2.75
N ASP A 34 -24.86 11.85 -1.53
CA ASP A 34 -24.36 13.00 -0.78
C ASP A 34 -23.34 13.75 -1.67
N PRO A 35 -23.55 15.05 -1.97
CA PRO A 35 -22.65 15.82 -2.81
C PRO A 35 -21.21 15.82 -2.31
N LYS A 36 -20.98 15.60 -1.00
CA LYS A 36 -19.63 15.44 -0.43
C LYS A 36 -18.89 14.24 -0.98
N ILE A 37 -19.58 13.13 -1.29
CA ILE A 37 -18.92 11.93 -1.84
C ILE A 37 -18.28 12.26 -3.19
N THR A 38 -19.01 12.97 -4.06
CA THR A 38 -18.49 13.40 -5.36
C THR A 38 -17.32 14.36 -5.20
N GLN A 39 -17.44 15.35 -4.32
CA GLN A 39 -16.36 16.31 -4.06
C GLN A 39 -15.09 15.63 -3.52
N ILE A 40 -15.24 14.69 -2.58
CA ILE A 40 -14.12 13.93 -2.02
C ILE A 40 -13.50 13.05 -3.11
N LYS A 41 -14.32 12.37 -3.92
CA LYS A 41 -13.84 11.54 -5.03
C LYS A 41 -12.99 12.35 -6.01
N ASP A 42 -13.44 13.54 -6.38
CA ASP A 42 -12.73 14.43 -7.31
C ASP A 42 -11.43 14.98 -6.70
N ALA A 43 -11.36 15.08 -5.36
CA ALA A 43 -10.13 15.42 -4.65
C ALA A 43 -9.13 14.25 -4.54
N LEU A 44 -9.57 13.00 -4.72
CA LEU A 44 -8.69 11.82 -4.68
C LEU A 44 -7.89 11.67 -6.00
N PRO A 45 -6.72 11.00 -5.98
CA PRO A 45 -5.89 10.78 -7.18
C PRO A 45 -6.52 9.97 -8.33
N GLY A 46 -7.71 9.39 -8.15
CA GLY A 46 -8.38 8.58 -9.18
C GLY A 46 -7.69 7.25 -9.55
N ALA A 47 -6.64 6.85 -8.83
CA ALA A 47 -5.80 5.69 -9.18
C ALA A 47 -6.48 4.32 -9.01
N ASN A 48 -7.56 4.22 -8.23
CA ASN A 48 -8.31 2.97 -7.98
C ASN A 48 -7.46 1.75 -7.58
N CYS A 49 -6.31 1.96 -6.92
CA CYS A 49 -5.31 0.91 -6.66
C CYS A 49 -5.59 0.02 -5.43
N GLY A 50 -6.55 0.38 -4.58
CA GLY A 50 -6.91 -0.41 -3.38
C GLY A 50 -5.95 -0.30 -2.19
N ALA A 51 -4.89 0.51 -2.27
CA ALA A 51 -3.90 0.64 -1.19
C ALA A 51 -4.46 1.12 0.16
N CYS A 52 -5.63 1.77 0.15
CA CYS A 52 -6.36 2.20 1.36
C CYS A 52 -7.26 1.11 1.96
N GLY A 53 -7.35 -0.08 1.35
CA GLY A 53 -8.24 -1.17 1.77
C GLY A 53 -9.67 -1.10 1.21
N TYR A 54 -9.98 -0.11 0.36
CA TYR A 54 -11.29 0.04 -0.29
C TYR A 54 -11.25 -0.28 -1.79
N PRO A 55 -12.32 -0.85 -2.36
CA PRO A 55 -12.42 -1.16 -3.79
C PRO A 55 -12.67 0.11 -4.62
N GLY A 56 -11.62 0.90 -4.82
CA GLY A 56 -11.63 2.10 -5.65
C GLY A 56 -11.83 3.42 -4.89
N CYS A 57 -11.66 4.52 -5.62
CA CYS A 57 -11.74 5.89 -5.07
C CYS A 57 -13.17 6.24 -4.65
N ASP A 58 -14.20 5.76 -5.36
CA ASP A 58 -15.60 5.94 -4.99
C ASP A 58 -15.93 5.34 -3.61
N ALA A 59 -15.45 4.12 -3.35
CA ALA A 59 -15.69 3.43 -2.09
C ALA A 59 -14.97 4.12 -0.92
N LEU A 60 -13.73 4.58 -1.15
CA LEU A 60 -12.99 5.38 -0.17
C LEU A 60 -13.69 6.72 0.09
N ALA A 61 -14.10 7.44 -0.95
CA ALA A 61 -14.78 8.73 -0.83
C ALA A 61 -16.07 8.63 -0.02
N LYS A 62 -16.85 7.57 -0.24
CA LYS A 62 -18.04 7.27 0.55
C LYS A 62 -17.70 6.98 2.02
N ALA A 63 -16.68 6.17 2.29
CA ALA A 63 -16.26 5.86 3.66
C ALA A 63 -15.76 7.11 4.42
N ILE A 64 -15.07 8.01 3.73
CA ILE A 64 -14.63 9.30 4.27
C ILE A 64 -15.85 10.21 4.55
N ALA A 65 -16.77 10.35 3.60
CA ALA A 65 -17.98 11.17 3.76
C ALA A 65 -18.86 10.71 4.93
N GLU A 66 -18.95 9.38 5.14
CA GLU A 66 -19.68 8.77 6.25
C GLU A 66 -18.93 8.82 7.59
N GLY A 67 -17.69 9.36 7.62
CA GLY A 67 -16.88 9.47 8.83
C GLY A 67 -16.34 8.12 9.35
N LYS A 68 -16.35 7.07 8.53
CA LYS A 68 -15.84 5.73 8.92
C LYS A 68 -14.31 5.68 8.96
N VAL A 69 -13.64 6.55 8.20
CA VAL A 69 -12.19 6.64 8.09
C VAL A 69 -11.76 8.11 7.98
N PRO A 70 -10.54 8.47 8.43
CA PRO A 70 -10.09 9.87 8.44
C PRO A 70 -9.82 10.43 7.04
N ALA A 71 -9.73 11.76 6.91
CA ALA A 71 -9.49 12.45 5.64
C ALA A 71 -8.15 12.06 4.95
N ASN A 72 -7.15 11.64 5.74
CA ASN A 72 -5.82 11.21 5.27
C ASN A 72 -5.75 9.72 4.89
N SER A 73 -6.89 9.06 4.66
CA SER A 73 -6.94 7.60 4.41
C SER A 73 -6.41 7.18 3.04
N CYS A 74 -6.13 8.10 2.12
CA CYS A 74 -5.51 7.79 0.83
C CYS A 74 -3.97 7.79 0.97
N PRO A 75 -3.29 6.63 1.00
CA PRO A 75 -1.84 6.58 1.19
C PRO A 75 -1.05 7.16 0.00
N VAL A 76 -1.65 7.16 -1.19
CA VAL A 76 -1.04 7.64 -2.43
C VAL A 76 -1.23 9.15 -2.62
N GLY A 77 -2.32 9.71 -2.07
CA GLY A 77 -2.71 11.10 -2.30
C GLY A 77 -1.86 12.14 -1.57
N GLY A 78 -1.17 11.73 -0.51
CA GLY A 78 -0.30 12.62 0.27
C GLY A 78 -1.02 13.84 0.86
N ALA A 79 -0.21 14.82 1.28
CA ALA A 79 -0.66 16.04 1.95
C ALA A 79 -1.66 16.87 1.14
N GLU A 80 -1.46 16.96 -0.18
CA GLU A 80 -2.35 17.74 -1.06
C GLU A 80 -3.77 17.16 -1.08
N THR A 81 -3.88 15.83 -1.17
CA THR A 81 -5.19 15.15 -1.13
C THR A 81 -5.82 15.30 0.26
N THR A 82 -5.05 15.10 1.34
CA THR A 82 -5.54 15.28 2.71
C THR A 82 -6.12 16.68 2.91
N ALA A 83 -5.43 17.72 2.45
CA ALA A 83 -5.85 19.11 2.61
C ALA A 83 -7.20 19.38 1.92
N LYS A 84 -7.34 18.99 0.64
CA LYS A 84 -8.59 19.16 -0.12
C LYS A 84 -9.76 18.40 0.52
N VAL A 85 -9.54 17.15 0.93
CA VAL A 85 -10.58 16.32 1.57
C VAL A 85 -10.98 16.89 2.93
N SER A 86 -10.03 17.40 3.70
CA SER A 86 -10.29 17.99 5.03
C SER A 86 -11.09 19.30 4.91
N GLU A 87 -10.79 20.12 3.89
CA GLU A 87 -11.55 21.33 3.55
C GLU A 87 -13.02 20.99 3.22
N ILE A 88 -13.26 19.95 2.41
CA ILE A 88 -14.62 19.49 2.06
C ILE A 88 -15.39 19.00 3.29
N LEU A 89 -14.71 18.34 4.23
CA LEU A 89 -15.32 17.83 5.45
C LEU A 89 -15.51 18.89 6.54
N GLY A 90 -14.86 20.05 6.41
CA GLY A 90 -14.85 21.09 7.45
C GLY A 90 -14.13 20.66 8.72
N VAL A 91 -13.16 19.75 8.61
CA VAL A 91 -12.33 19.28 9.74
C VAL A 91 -10.92 19.87 9.59
N GLU A 92 -10.23 20.07 10.71
CA GLU A 92 -8.81 20.40 10.63
C GLU A 92 -8.09 19.25 9.90
N ALA A 93 -7.17 19.61 9.01
CA ALA A 93 -6.33 18.64 8.33
C ALA A 93 -5.56 17.85 9.38
N GLY A 94 -6.05 16.66 9.70
CA GLY A 94 -5.38 15.74 10.62
C GLY A 94 -3.97 15.55 10.13
N ASP A 95 -3.01 15.69 11.04
CA ASP A 95 -1.59 15.66 10.74
C ASP A 95 -1.27 14.50 9.77
N ASP A 96 -0.65 14.79 8.62
CA ASP A 96 -0.27 13.83 7.56
C ASP A 96 0.63 12.68 8.07
N SER A 97 0.98 12.74 9.35
CA SER A 97 1.71 11.78 10.18
C SER A 97 1.10 10.39 10.25
N GLY A 98 -0.20 10.22 9.94
CA GLY A 98 -0.90 8.93 10.08
C GLY A 98 -0.95 8.04 8.83
N GLY A 99 -0.74 8.59 7.63
CA GLY A 99 -1.08 7.89 6.38
C GLY A 99 0.11 7.33 5.58
N LYS A 100 1.19 8.11 5.45
CA LYS A 100 2.34 7.71 4.63
C LYS A 100 3.20 6.72 5.41
N LYS A 101 3.03 5.43 5.10
CA LYS A 101 3.95 4.37 5.53
C LYS A 101 5.03 4.20 4.49
N VAL A 102 6.25 3.91 4.91
CA VAL A 102 7.35 3.54 4.02
C VAL A 102 7.89 2.18 4.41
N ALA A 103 8.39 1.43 3.44
CA ALA A 103 9.06 0.17 3.71
C ALA A 103 10.43 0.48 4.32
N ARG A 104 10.80 -0.23 5.39
CA ARG A 104 12.13 -0.15 6.00
C ARG A 104 12.66 -1.53 6.29
N VAL A 105 13.96 -1.72 6.05
CA VAL A 105 14.68 -2.95 6.38
C VAL A 105 15.06 -2.89 7.87
N LEU A 106 14.49 -3.77 8.68
CA LEU A 106 14.76 -3.90 10.11
C LEU A 106 16.00 -4.77 10.36
N CYS A 107 17.13 -4.36 9.79
CA CYS A 107 18.42 -5.02 10.00
C CYS A 107 19.58 -4.06 9.77
N ALA A 108 20.30 -3.72 10.84
CA ALA A 108 21.55 -2.96 10.80
C ALA A 108 22.82 -3.84 10.75
N GLY A 109 22.68 -5.18 10.76
CA GLY A 109 23.81 -6.11 10.80
C GLY A 109 24.50 -6.23 9.44
N CYS A 110 25.33 -5.26 9.07
CA CYS A 110 26.14 -5.28 7.85
C CYS A 110 27.22 -6.37 7.86
N ASP A 111 27.87 -6.58 6.71
CA ASP A 111 28.87 -7.65 6.52
C ASP A 111 30.10 -7.52 7.44
N SER A 112 30.39 -6.32 7.96
CA SER A 112 31.49 -6.08 8.90
C SER A 112 31.13 -6.33 10.36
N ILE A 113 29.84 -6.41 10.70
CA ILE A 113 29.35 -6.51 12.08
C ILE A 113 28.70 -7.87 12.37
N SER A 114 27.96 -8.42 11.40
CA SER A 114 27.29 -9.71 11.56
C SER A 114 28.15 -10.85 11.04
N LYS A 115 28.37 -11.88 11.86
CA LYS A 115 29.11 -13.07 11.46
C LYS A 115 28.41 -13.81 10.31
N LYS A 116 29.19 -14.46 9.44
CA LYS A 116 28.70 -15.38 8.39
C LYS A 116 28.96 -16.82 8.80
N LYS A 117 28.00 -17.72 8.53
CA LYS A 117 28.14 -19.18 8.75
C LYS A 117 29.08 -19.80 7.71
N PHE A 118 29.03 -19.30 6.48
CA PHE A 118 29.82 -19.75 5.35
C PHE A 118 29.92 -18.66 4.28
N GLU A 119 30.79 -18.83 3.29
CA GLU A 119 30.88 -17.95 2.11
C GLU A 119 29.97 -18.49 1.00
N TYR A 120 28.95 -17.72 0.61
CA TYR A 120 28.05 -18.11 -0.48
C TYR A 120 28.59 -17.69 -1.85
N LYS A 121 28.76 -18.68 -2.74
CA LYS A 121 29.23 -18.50 -4.13
C LYS A 121 28.20 -18.95 -5.16
N GLY A 122 26.93 -18.60 -4.93
CA GLY A 122 25.83 -18.94 -5.83
C GLY A 122 25.27 -17.72 -6.59
N ILE A 123 24.04 -17.86 -7.07
CA ILE A 123 23.29 -16.80 -7.74
C ILE A 123 23.06 -15.67 -6.74
N LYS A 124 23.35 -14.43 -7.14
CA LYS A 124 23.12 -13.22 -6.33
C LYS A 124 21.62 -12.90 -6.26
N ASP A 125 20.90 -13.69 -5.49
CA ASP A 125 19.48 -13.52 -5.19
C ASP A 125 19.21 -14.03 -3.76
N CYS A 126 18.44 -13.29 -2.96
CA CYS A 126 18.18 -13.65 -1.57
C CYS A 126 17.35 -14.93 -1.47
N LYS A 127 16.43 -15.19 -2.42
CA LYS A 127 15.63 -16.43 -2.39
C LYS A 127 16.55 -17.63 -2.64
N ALA A 128 17.41 -17.56 -3.65
CA ALA A 128 18.45 -18.55 -3.92
C ALA A 128 19.37 -18.80 -2.71
N ALA A 129 19.93 -17.73 -2.13
CA ALA A 129 20.80 -17.83 -0.97
C ALA A 129 20.08 -18.43 0.25
N SER A 130 18.81 -18.07 0.48
CA SER A 130 18.02 -18.58 1.61
C SER A 130 17.75 -20.09 1.54
N MET A 131 17.76 -20.69 0.34
CA MET A 131 17.61 -22.14 0.19
C MET A 131 18.82 -22.93 0.69
N VAL A 132 19.99 -22.28 0.80
CA VAL A 132 21.21 -22.88 1.33
C VAL A 132 21.31 -22.57 2.81
N GLN A 133 20.84 -23.49 3.66
CA GLN A 133 20.87 -23.36 5.13
C GLN A 133 20.27 -22.04 5.69
N GLY A 134 19.26 -21.48 5.02
CA GLY A 134 18.60 -20.24 5.46
C GLY A 134 19.37 -18.96 5.10
N GLY A 135 20.49 -19.06 4.38
CA GLY A 135 21.38 -17.95 4.03
C GLY A 135 22.76 -18.05 4.68
N ASP A 136 23.70 -17.25 4.19
CA ASP A 136 25.10 -17.20 4.63
C ASP A 136 25.29 -16.43 5.94
N LYS A 137 24.38 -15.51 6.28
CA LYS A 137 24.43 -14.75 7.53
C LYS A 137 24.11 -15.64 8.73
N ALA A 138 24.86 -15.49 9.82
CA ALA A 138 24.64 -16.27 11.04
C ALA A 138 23.31 -15.93 11.73
N CYS A 139 22.82 -14.70 11.56
CA CYS A 139 21.51 -14.27 12.02
C CYS A 139 20.39 -14.78 11.08
N ASP A 140 19.50 -15.62 11.59
CA ASP A 140 18.38 -16.17 10.82
C ASP A 140 17.28 -15.13 10.51
N LYS A 141 17.28 -13.99 11.20
CA LYS A 141 16.40 -12.83 10.94
C LYS A 141 17.17 -11.63 10.38
N GLY A 142 18.28 -11.88 9.71
CA GLY A 142 19.12 -10.85 9.09
C GLY A 142 18.83 -10.65 7.59
N CYS A 143 19.03 -9.42 7.11
CA CYS A 143 19.08 -9.14 5.67
C CYS A 143 20.30 -9.85 5.04
N LEU A 144 20.12 -10.56 3.93
CA LEU A 144 21.21 -11.25 3.22
C LEU A 144 21.96 -10.37 2.23
N GLY A 145 21.38 -9.24 1.81
CA GLY A 145 22.05 -8.28 0.91
C GLY A 145 22.13 -8.68 -0.57
N TYR A 146 21.52 -9.79 -1.01
CA TYR A 146 21.61 -10.25 -2.41
C TYR A 146 20.63 -9.59 -3.39
N GLY A 147 19.73 -8.69 -2.95
CA GLY A 147 19.03 -7.80 -3.88
C GLY A 147 17.69 -8.25 -4.46
N THR A 148 17.04 -9.33 -3.98
CA THR A 148 15.68 -9.68 -4.49
C THR A 148 14.67 -8.53 -4.34
N CYS A 149 14.75 -7.78 -3.23
CA CYS A 149 13.89 -6.60 -3.02
C CYS A 149 14.25 -5.45 -3.97
N LEU A 150 15.54 -5.30 -4.34
CA LEU A 150 16.01 -4.32 -5.31
C LEU A 150 15.41 -4.61 -6.70
N GLU A 151 15.44 -5.86 -7.14
CA GLU A 151 14.94 -6.27 -8.47
C GLU A 151 13.43 -6.04 -8.66
N VAL A 152 12.63 -6.15 -7.60
CA VAL A 152 11.17 -5.94 -7.68
C VAL A 152 10.76 -4.47 -7.52
N CYS A 153 11.70 -3.57 -7.23
CA CYS A 153 11.40 -2.16 -6.99
C CYS A 153 11.34 -1.37 -8.30
N ASN A 154 10.14 -0.99 -8.72
CA ASN A 154 9.94 -0.15 -9.93
C ASN A 154 10.19 1.36 -9.71
N PHE A 155 10.66 1.77 -8.52
CA PHE A 155 10.77 3.18 -8.11
C PHE A 155 12.20 3.58 -7.74
N ASP A 156 13.20 2.71 -7.97
CA ASP A 156 14.60 2.94 -7.60
C ASP A 156 14.79 3.41 -6.14
N ALA A 157 13.92 2.91 -5.26
CA ALA A 157 13.89 3.28 -3.84
C ALA A 157 14.83 2.42 -2.99
N ILE A 158 15.41 1.34 -3.54
CA ILE A 158 16.22 0.39 -2.78
C ILE A 158 17.66 0.43 -3.30
N LYS A 159 18.63 0.33 -2.40
CA LYS A 159 20.05 0.14 -2.71
C LYS A 159 20.65 -0.92 -1.80
N ILE A 160 21.70 -1.59 -2.25
CA ILE A 160 22.49 -2.49 -1.40
C ILE A 160 23.76 -1.76 -0.98
N GLU A 161 23.90 -1.51 0.32
CA GLU A 161 25.05 -0.85 0.92
C GLU A 161 25.57 -1.71 2.08
N ASN A 162 26.88 -1.94 2.13
CA ASN A 162 27.53 -2.74 3.19
C ASN A 162 26.92 -4.14 3.41
N GLY A 163 26.38 -4.78 2.36
CA GLY A 163 25.77 -6.11 2.45
C GLY A 163 24.36 -6.15 3.04
N ILE A 164 23.67 -5.01 3.14
CA ILE A 164 22.26 -4.91 3.51
C ILE A 164 21.49 -4.03 2.53
N ALA A 165 20.18 -4.24 2.46
CA ALA A 165 19.29 -3.36 1.70
C ALA A 165 18.96 -2.10 2.51
N VAL A 166 19.05 -0.93 1.86
CA VAL A 166 18.68 0.37 2.40
C VAL A 166 17.57 0.94 1.50
N ILE A 167 16.48 1.38 2.11
CA ILE A 167 15.31 1.91 1.40
C ILE A 167 15.24 3.42 1.62
N ASP A 168 15.15 4.17 0.52
CA ASP A 168 14.96 5.61 0.47
C ASP A 168 13.47 5.94 0.72
N PRO A 169 13.14 6.60 1.85
CA PRO A 169 11.76 6.91 2.20
C PRO A 169 11.14 8.00 1.30
N GLU A 170 11.95 8.80 0.59
CA GLU A 170 11.45 9.82 -0.33
C GLU A 170 10.91 9.17 -1.61
N LYS A 171 11.56 8.11 -2.07
CA LYS A 171 11.18 7.38 -3.29
C LYS A 171 10.20 6.24 -3.05
N CYS A 172 10.07 5.78 -1.81
CA CYS A 172 9.17 4.69 -1.47
C CYS A 172 7.70 5.10 -1.64
N THR A 173 6.98 4.39 -2.50
CA THR A 173 5.55 4.61 -2.79
C THR A 173 4.61 3.68 -2.02
N ALA A 174 5.14 2.91 -1.06
CA ALA A 174 4.39 1.95 -0.25
C ALA A 174 3.65 0.86 -1.05
N CYS A 175 4.22 0.39 -2.17
CA CYS A 175 3.58 -0.62 -3.02
C CYS A 175 3.59 -2.06 -2.47
N GLY A 176 4.45 -2.38 -1.50
CA GLY A 176 4.47 -3.67 -0.80
C GLY A 176 5.28 -4.80 -1.47
N LEU A 177 5.67 -4.66 -2.73
CA LEU A 177 6.38 -5.71 -3.49
C LEU A 177 7.66 -6.21 -2.81
N CYS A 178 8.41 -5.30 -2.17
CA CYS A 178 9.64 -5.67 -1.47
C CYS A 178 9.39 -6.48 -0.20
N LEU A 179 8.28 -6.27 0.51
CA LEU A 179 7.91 -7.05 1.70
C LEU A 179 7.62 -8.50 1.30
N GLU A 180 6.82 -8.70 0.26
CA GLU A 180 6.48 -10.03 -0.26
C GLU A 180 7.69 -10.77 -0.83
N ALA A 181 8.60 -10.03 -1.47
CA ALA A 181 9.78 -10.62 -2.09
C ALA A 181 10.86 -11.05 -1.08
N CYS A 182 10.83 -10.56 0.16
CA CYS A 182 11.89 -10.78 1.15
C CYS A 182 11.77 -12.19 1.79
N PRO A 183 12.68 -13.14 1.51
CA PRO A 183 12.58 -14.50 2.07
C PRO A 183 12.88 -14.56 3.57
N LYS A 184 13.51 -13.52 4.13
CA LYS A 184 13.83 -13.42 5.56
C LYS A 184 12.79 -12.63 6.35
N ASP A 185 11.81 -12.06 5.66
CA ASP A 185 10.76 -11.22 6.24
C ASP A 185 11.34 -10.10 7.12
N VAL A 186 12.39 -9.39 6.67
CA VAL A 186 13.05 -8.32 7.47
C VAL A 186 12.60 -6.91 7.09
N ILE A 187 11.61 -6.78 6.21
CA ILE A 187 11.12 -5.48 5.74
C ILE A 187 9.74 -5.25 6.33
N GLU A 188 9.55 -4.10 6.99
CA GLU A 188 8.27 -3.75 7.60
C GLU A 188 7.84 -2.33 7.24
N TRP A 189 6.55 -2.07 7.48
CA TRP A 189 5.97 -0.74 7.35
C TRP A 189 6.31 0.11 8.56
N VAL A 190 6.90 1.26 8.31
CA VAL A 190 7.18 2.26 9.34
C VAL A 190 6.50 3.58 8.95
N PRO A 191 5.97 4.35 9.92
CA PRO A 191 5.47 5.68 9.64
C PRO A 191 6.58 6.58 9.09
N TYR A 192 6.32 7.33 8.02
CA TYR A 192 7.31 8.20 7.37
C TYR A 192 7.92 9.23 8.32
N LYS A 193 7.12 9.79 9.25
CA LYS A 193 7.58 10.80 10.23
C LYS A 193 8.17 10.20 11.51
N GLN A 194 8.31 8.88 11.63
CA GLN A 194 8.83 8.28 12.85
C GLN A 194 10.35 8.51 12.96
N GLU A 195 10.77 9.30 13.95
CA GLU A 195 12.19 9.64 14.15
C GLU A 195 13.02 8.46 14.67
N VAL A 196 12.42 7.60 15.50
CA VAL A 196 13.11 6.47 16.13
C VAL A 196 12.50 5.17 15.67
N VAL A 197 13.26 4.39 14.92
CA VAL A 197 12.86 3.04 14.48
C VAL A 197 13.89 2.02 14.96
N VAL A 198 13.41 0.87 15.42
CA VAL A 198 14.28 -0.24 15.85
C VAL A 198 14.76 -1.01 14.61
N ASP A 199 16.05 -0.89 14.29
CA ASP A 199 16.67 -1.50 13.09
C ASP A 199 17.08 -2.98 13.28
N CYS A 200 16.30 -3.74 14.03
CA CYS A 200 16.51 -5.18 14.22
C CYS A 200 15.20 -5.91 14.47
N LYS A 201 14.89 -6.88 13.61
CA LYS A 201 13.75 -7.79 13.76
C LYS A 201 14.06 -9.05 14.58
N ASN A 202 15.32 -9.28 14.96
CA ASN A 202 15.65 -10.48 15.70
C ASN A 202 15.00 -10.46 17.10
N GLN A 203 14.34 -11.56 17.46
CA GLN A 203 13.67 -11.79 18.75
C GLN A 203 14.32 -12.91 19.56
N ASP A 204 15.47 -13.42 19.12
CA ASP A 204 16.26 -14.41 19.85
C ASP A 204 16.79 -13.82 21.16
N PHE A 205 17.16 -14.71 22.09
CA PHE A 205 17.73 -14.30 23.38
C PHE A 205 19.00 -13.46 23.19
N GLY A 206 19.05 -12.29 23.82
CA GLY A 206 20.06 -11.27 23.55
C GLY A 206 21.52 -11.73 23.67
N LYS A 207 21.82 -12.74 24.51
CA LYS A 207 23.17 -13.35 24.56
C LYS A 207 23.55 -13.99 23.24
N THR A 208 22.66 -14.82 22.68
CA THR A 208 22.86 -15.49 21.39
C THR A 208 22.97 -14.48 20.25
N VAL A 209 22.21 -13.39 20.32
CA VAL A 209 22.27 -12.30 19.33
C VAL A 209 23.63 -11.61 19.36
N LYS A 210 24.13 -11.23 20.55
CA LYS A 210 25.45 -10.61 20.72
C LYS A 210 26.61 -11.50 20.31
N ASP A 211 26.47 -12.81 20.48
CA ASP A 211 27.49 -13.76 20.01
C ASP A 211 27.61 -13.74 18.47
N ILE A 212 26.60 -13.26 17.75
CA ILE A 212 26.50 -13.28 16.29
C ILE A 212 26.63 -11.88 15.65
N CYS A 213 26.15 -10.84 16.31
CA CYS A 213 26.02 -9.49 15.77
C CYS A 213 26.18 -8.44 16.88
N ASP A 214 27.12 -7.50 16.72
CA ASP A 214 27.40 -6.49 17.74
C ASP A 214 26.28 -5.45 17.89
N VAL A 215 25.49 -5.23 16.84
CA VAL A 215 24.39 -4.24 16.79
C VAL A 215 22.99 -4.87 16.88
N GLY A 216 22.91 -6.16 17.19
CA GLY A 216 21.62 -6.84 17.34
C GLY A 216 20.86 -6.37 18.59
N CYS A 217 19.53 -6.33 18.50
CA CYS A 217 18.69 -6.03 19.66
C CYS A 217 18.84 -7.07 20.76
N ILE A 218 18.73 -6.60 21.99
CA ILE A 218 18.86 -7.40 23.22
C ILE A 218 17.48 -7.31 23.87
N ALA A 219 16.56 -8.17 23.42
CA ALA A 219 15.26 -8.32 24.08
C ALA A 219 15.42 -9.18 25.34
#